data_AF-A0A2L0EUB2-F1
#
_entry.id   AF-A0A2L0EUB2-F1
#
_cell.length_a   1.000
_cell.length_b   1.000
_cell.length_c   1.000
_cell.angle_alpha   90.00
_cell.angle_beta   90.00
_cell.angle_gamma   90.00
#
_symmetry.space_group_name_H-M   'P 1'
#
loop_
_entity.id
_entity.type
_entity.pdbx_description
1 polymer ?
#
loop_
_entity_poly.entity_id
_entity_poly.type
_entity_poly.pdbx_seq_one_letter_code
_entity_poly.pdbx_strand_id
1 'polypeptide(L)'
;MLRRAALRFLYLALLPLLVLVALVLTSVVVVSRLGSGGRLWRPETWKKISYGSRYFRSSFRGRLGEVIDVIDVVRDLLIPLFLVPAVVCVAGGLIVHFLRVRVPHWLSAWLEGSSVSFVASVFPAGGRISFGGGAGLVLFACVALAALALVLSLYAWLAFALGEAIRVIMRYGGAATLFPDPGDAIPGGRLVLCQLSDLHITANGREPYEIEESSSAWPEGTPRPDTAELTGRLRRLVAEIAAMNPPLIALTGDMTDLGEEAQWDELEAALSGVPASSHVLMVPGNHDVAINVGTSPDPYLKKWAEREQRFIDVLTRVERGRFLPPLYIPARKRARRRLRAIAGLYPRRLQLEGGIRVFGLNSNRYRSRFVGSNAIGQIGGAQLRRLARALRRGSGPVIVLLHHHVARLAGPISLNDTFMIAMDGPRLLEMLAAYQQKNPKKNSALVLHGHKHLAFFGHYRSKTGGRVSVYAHPSSTLGHETDGHLDGVPRFAAIRLTEDGIWRVETHPLRPARGGAAAEMSSAAAAVS
;
A
#
# COMPACT_ATOMS: atom_id res chain seq x y z
N MET A 1 29.87 -9.67 61.45
CA MET A 1 28.79 -8.67 61.62
C MET A 1 28.59 -7.79 60.37
N LEU A 2 29.65 -7.35 59.67
CA LEU A 2 29.55 -6.53 58.45
C LEU A 2 28.57 -7.07 57.39
N ARG A 3 28.59 -8.37 57.08
CA ARG A 3 27.71 -8.98 56.06
C ARG A 3 26.21 -8.88 56.41
N ARG A 4 25.85 -8.96 57.69
CA ARG A 4 24.46 -8.80 58.16
C ARG A 4 24.04 -7.33 58.19
N ALA A 5 24.95 -6.41 58.50
CA ALA A 5 24.71 -4.97 58.44
C ALA A 5 24.53 -4.48 56.99
N ALA A 6 25.39 -4.94 56.07
CA ALA A 6 25.28 -4.65 54.63
C ALA A 6 23.97 -5.20 54.03
N LEU A 7 23.56 -6.41 54.40
CA LEU A 7 22.27 -6.98 53.97
C LEU A 7 21.07 -6.22 54.54
N ARG A 8 21.13 -5.78 55.81
CA ARG A 8 20.09 -4.93 56.40
C ARG A 8 20.01 -3.57 55.72
N PHE A 9 21.15 -2.96 55.37
CA PHE A 9 21.19 -1.71 54.61
C PHE A 9 20.60 -1.88 53.20
N LEU A 10 20.97 -2.96 52.50
CA LEU A 10 20.41 -3.27 51.19
C LEU A 10 18.88 -3.48 51.25
N TYR A 11 18.37 -4.15 52.28
CA TYR A 11 16.96 -4.51 52.37
C TYR A 11 16.07 -3.40 52.95
N LEU A 12 16.56 -2.66 53.95
CA LEU A 12 15.78 -1.63 54.65
C LEU A 12 15.95 -0.24 54.04
N ALA A 13 17.04 0.02 53.31
CA ALA A 13 17.28 1.31 52.69
C ALA A 13 17.22 1.22 51.16
N LEU A 14 17.93 0.28 50.52
CA LEU A 14 18.03 0.26 49.06
C LEU A 14 16.73 -0.19 48.37
N LEU A 15 16.05 -1.22 48.88
CA LEU A 15 14.81 -1.72 48.26
C LEU A 15 13.65 -0.70 48.36
N PRO A 16 13.37 -0.06 49.51
CA PRO A 16 12.38 1.02 49.58
C PRO A 16 12.80 2.24 48.76
N LEU A 17 14.10 2.54 48.68
CA LEU A 17 14.61 3.62 47.82
C LEU A 17 14.37 3.31 46.34
N LEU A 18 14.57 2.08 45.88
CA LEU A 18 14.29 1.68 44.50
C LEU A 18 12.79 1.73 44.19
N VAL A 19 11.93 1.31 45.12
CA VAL A 19 10.46 1.43 44.99
C VAL A 19 10.04 2.90 44.96
N LEU A 20 10.60 3.73 45.83
CA LEU A 20 10.33 5.17 45.86
C LEU A 20 10.82 5.85 44.57
N VAL A 21 12.01 5.51 44.08
CA VAL A 21 12.56 6.00 42.81
C VAL A 21 11.67 5.57 41.64
N ALA A 22 11.17 4.32 41.63
CA ALA A 22 10.24 3.85 40.61
C ALA A 22 8.90 4.60 40.66
N LEU A 23 8.34 4.82 41.85
CA LEU A 23 7.11 5.58 42.03
C LEU A 23 7.29 7.05 41.61
N VAL A 24 8.37 7.69 42.03
CA VAL A 24 8.68 9.08 41.67
C VAL A 24 8.93 9.22 40.17
N LEU A 25 9.72 8.33 39.55
CA LEU A 25 9.92 8.34 38.09
C LEU A 25 8.61 8.12 37.35
N THR A 26 7.75 7.22 37.84
CA THR A 26 6.43 6.97 37.23
C THR A 26 5.54 8.22 37.35
N SER A 27 5.47 8.84 38.52
CA SER A 27 4.71 10.07 38.76
C SER A 27 5.26 11.25 37.95
N VAL A 28 6.58 11.42 37.85
CA VAL A 28 7.22 12.46 37.02
C VAL A 28 6.92 12.23 35.54
N VAL A 29 6.93 10.99 35.05
CA VAL A 29 6.54 10.65 33.68
C VAL A 29 5.06 10.93 33.43
N VAL A 30 4.18 10.62 34.40
CA VAL A 30 2.74 10.91 34.33
C VAL A 30 2.48 12.42 34.31
N VAL A 31 3.07 13.19 35.23
CA VAL A 31 2.92 14.65 35.31
C VAL A 31 3.53 15.33 34.10
N SER A 32 4.72 14.90 33.65
CA SER A 32 5.36 15.39 32.43
C SER A 32 4.48 15.10 31.20
N ARG A 33 3.80 13.95 31.12
CA ARG A 33 2.84 13.63 30.05
C ARG A 33 1.60 14.52 30.06
N LEU A 34 1.02 14.74 31.24
CA LEU A 34 -0.16 15.59 31.39
C LEU A 34 0.16 17.06 31.09
N GLY A 35 1.35 17.55 31.49
CA GLY A 35 1.79 18.92 31.25
C GLY A 35 2.28 19.21 29.82
N SER A 36 2.79 18.21 29.09
CA SER A 36 3.36 18.38 27.75
C SER A 36 2.35 18.31 26.59
N GLY A 37 1.05 18.24 26.88
CA GLY A 37 0.02 18.11 25.85
C GLY A 37 0.21 16.88 24.95
N GLY A 38 0.82 15.81 25.48
CA GLY A 38 0.96 14.51 24.80
C GLY A 38 2.12 14.37 23.79
N ARG A 39 3.16 15.21 23.81
CA ARG A 39 4.35 15.02 22.94
C ARG A 39 5.54 14.42 23.69
N LEU A 40 5.92 13.18 23.38
CA LEU A 40 7.04 12.46 24.01
C LEU A 40 8.43 12.75 23.41
N TRP A 41 9.46 12.65 24.27
CA TRP A 41 10.80 12.11 23.98
C TRP A 41 10.75 10.56 24.07
N ARG A 42 11.25 9.82 23.06
CA ARG A 42 11.25 8.33 23.04
C ARG A 42 12.62 7.76 22.62
N PRO A 43 13.19 6.78 23.36
CA PRO A 43 14.34 6.00 22.90
C PRO A 43 14.00 5.21 21.63
N GLU A 44 14.95 5.06 20.70
CA GLU A 44 14.71 4.46 19.38
C GLU A 44 14.30 2.98 19.42
N THR A 45 14.70 2.23 20.43
CA THR A 45 14.41 0.79 20.59
C THR A 45 12.92 0.51 20.81
N TRP A 46 12.18 1.41 21.48
CA TRP A 46 10.74 1.26 21.71
C TRP A 46 9.87 1.59 20.49
N LYS A 47 10.45 2.14 19.41
CA LYS A 47 9.72 2.41 18.16
C LYS A 47 9.41 1.16 17.33
N LYS A 48 10.05 0.01 17.61
CA LYS A 48 9.88 -1.22 16.80
C LYS A 48 8.72 -2.12 17.27
N ILE A 49 8.36 -2.12 18.56
CA ILE A 49 7.33 -3.02 19.12
C ILE A 49 5.90 -2.46 18.95
N SER A 50 5.72 -1.14 18.85
CA SER A 50 4.39 -0.49 18.72
C SER A 50 3.82 -0.49 17.29
N TYR A 51 4.18 -1.48 16.46
CA TYR A 51 3.96 -1.42 15.01
C TYR A 51 2.48 -1.49 14.62
N GLY A 52 1.72 -2.36 15.29
CA GLY A 52 0.27 -2.47 15.12
C GLY A 52 -0.48 -1.19 15.50
N SER A 53 -0.17 -0.57 16.65
CA SER A 53 -0.91 0.59 17.21
C SER A 53 -0.97 1.82 16.29
N ARG A 54 0.11 2.07 15.53
CA ARG A 54 0.19 3.22 14.61
C ARG A 54 -0.52 2.95 13.28
N TYR A 55 -0.65 1.69 12.88
CA TYR A 55 -1.47 1.26 11.74
C TYR A 55 -2.96 1.59 11.98
N PHE A 56 -3.48 1.25 13.17
CA PHE A 56 -4.86 1.51 13.57
C PHE A 56 -5.28 2.99 13.51
N ARG A 57 -4.40 3.90 13.94
CA ARG A 57 -4.68 5.35 14.01
C ARG A 57 -4.99 6.05 12.69
N SER A 58 -4.48 5.57 11.55
CA SER A 58 -4.64 6.29 10.27
C SER A 58 -5.82 5.81 9.44
N SER A 59 -6.25 4.56 9.64
CA SER A 59 -7.27 3.91 8.81
C SER A 59 -8.69 4.28 9.26
N PHE A 60 -8.87 4.73 10.51
CA PHE A 60 -10.11 5.35 10.97
C PHE A 60 -9.90 6.82 11.31
N ARG A 61 -10.69 7.69 10.67
CA ARG A 61 -11.01 9.01 11.22
C ARG A 61 -12.35 8.88 11.96
N GLY A 62 -12.40 9.31 13.23
CA GLY A 62 -13.60 9.29 14.08
C GLY A 62 -13.47 8.40 15.33
N ARG A 63 -14.58 8.17 16.02
CA ARG A 63 -14.65 7.55 17.36
C ARG A 63 -13.91 6.20 17.52
N LEU A 64 -13.83 5.40 16.45
CA LEU A 64 -13.18 4.08 16.53
C LEU A 64 -11.65 4.17 16.65
N GLY A 65 -11.03 5.19 16.05
CA GLY A 65 -9.59 5.45 16.21
C GLY A 65 -9.25 5.87 17.65
N GLU A 66 -10.13 6.65 18.27
CA GLU A 66 -10.01 7.07 19.68
C GLU A 66 -10.09 5.89 20.64
N VAL A 67 -10.98 4.92 20.39
CA VAL A 67 -11.10 3.69 21.20
C VAL A 67 -9.81 2.86 21.14
N ILE A 68 -9.19 2.73 19.98
CA ILE A 68 -7.94 1.96 19.84
C ILE A 68 -6.77 2.68 20.51
N ASP A 69 -6.73 4.02 20.45
CA ASP A 69 -5.76 4.81 21.21
C ASP A 69 -5.90 4.60 22.72
N VAL A 70 -7.13 4.51 23.23
CA VAL A 70 -7.38 4.17 24.64
C VAL A 70 -6.87 2.76 24.94
N ILE A 71 -7.16 1.76 24.10
CA ILE A 71 -6.70 0.37 24.32
C ILE A 71 -5.17 0.25 24.30
N ASP A 72 -4.48 0.92 23.37
CA ASP A 72 -3.02 0.89 23.30
C ASP A 72 -2.36 1.64 24.46
N VAL A 73 -2.92 2.78 24.88
CA VAL A 73 -2.45 3.51 26.06
C VAL A 73 -2.68 2.68 27.31
N VAL A 74 -3.84 2.03 27.44
CA VAL A 74 -4.15 1.11 28.53
C VAL A 74 -3.19 -0.06 28.53
N ARG A 75 -2.92 -0.72 27.39
CA ARG A 75 -1.94 -1.82 27.30
C ARG A 75 -0.54 -1.36 27.72
N ASP A 76 -0.04 -0.29 27.11
CA ASP A 76 1.33 0.20 27.34
C ASP A 76 1.52 0.76 28.76
N LEU A 77 0.44 1.14 29.45
CA LEU A 77 0.45 1.58 30.86
C LEU A 77 0.27 0.40 31.82
N LEU A 78 -0.72 -0.46 31.58
CA LEU A 78 -1.08 -1.55 32.48
C LEU A 78 -0.01 -2.65 32.51
N ILE A 79 0.62 -2.98 31.37
CA ILE A 79 1.68 -4.00 31.34
C ILE A 79 2.82 -3.65 32.31
N PRO A 80 3.50 -2.48 32.23
CA PRO A 80 4.55 -2.14 33.19
C PRO A 80 4.00 -1.91 34.60
N LEU A 81 2.79 -1.36 34.75
CA LEU A 81 2.17 -1.13 36.05
C LEU A 81 1.94 -2.44 36.84
N PHE A 82 1.64 -3.55 36.17
CA PHE A 82 1.44 -4.85 36.82
C PHE A 82 2.69 -5.74 36.79
N LEU A 83 3.50 -5.68 35.73
CA LEU A 83 4.70 -6.51 35.60
C LEU A 83 5.79 -6.09 36.60
N VAL A 84 5.99 -4.78 36.82
CA VAL A 84 7.03 -4.28 37.73
C VAL A 84 6.77 -4.70 39.19
N PRO A 85 5.58 -4.48 39.77
CA PRO A 85 5.28 -4.98 41.12
C PRO A 85 5.35 -6.50 41.22
N ALA A 86 4.90 -7.23 40.20
CA ALA A 86 5.02 -8.70 40.17
C ALA A 86 6.48 -9.17 40.27
N VAL A 87 7.37 -8.57 39.46
CA VAL A 87 8.81 -8.87 39.50
C VAL A 87 9.43 -8.49 40.85
N VAL A 88 9.07 -7.34 41.41
CA VAL A 88 9.56 -6.88 42.72
C VAL A 88 9.09 -7.82 43.84
N CYS A 89 7.83 -8.26 43.83
CA CYS A 89 7.27 -9.20 44.80
C CYS A 89 7.96 -10.57 44.72
N VAL A 90 8.21 -11.09 43.51
CA VAL A 90 8.91 -12.36 43.30
C VAL A 90 10.36 -12.27 43.75
N ALA A 91 11.09 -11.24 43.32
CA ALA A 91 12.47 -11.03 43.72
C ALA A 91 12.60 -10.85 45.24
N GLY A 92 11.71 -10.04 45.84
CA GLY A 92 11.64 -9.86 47.29
C GLY A 92 11.41 -11.18 48.03
N GLY A 93 10.43 -11.98 47.58
CA GLY A 93 10.13 -13.29 48.15
C GLY A 93 11.27 -14.30 48.03
N LEU A 94 11.92 -14.38 46.86
CA LEU A 94 13.09 -15.22 46.65
C LEU A 94 14.24 -14.81 47.57
N ILE A 95 14.50 -13.51 47.73
CA ILE A 95 15.56 -13.02 48.61
C ILE A 95 15.27 -13.36 50.08
N VAL A 96 14.04 -13.17 50.57
CA VAL A 96 13.66 -13.57 51.95
C VAL A 96 13.86 -15.07 52.15
N HIS A 97 13.43 -15.88 51.18
CA HIS A 97 13.54 -17.33 51.22
C HIS A 97 15.00 -17.80 51.27
N PHE A 98 15.84 -17.34 50.33
CA PHE A 98 17.24 -17.74 50.25
C PHE A 98 18.07 -17.23 51.44
N LEU A 99 17.76 -16.04 51.97
CA LEU A 99 18.50 -15.46 53.08
C LEU A 99 17.98 -15.89 54.46
N ARG A 100 16.92 -16.70 54.53
CA ARG A 100 16.24 -17.13 55.77
C ARG A 100 15.96 -15.96 56.73
N VAL A 101 15.60 -14.80 56.20
CA VAL A 101 15.32 -13.61 57.01
C VAL A 101 14.01 -13.84 57.76
N ARG A 102 14.06 -13.96 59.09
CA ARG A 102 12.84 -14.01 59.91
C ARG A 102 12.14 -12.66 59.81
N VAL A 103 10.89 -12.67 59.37
CA VAL A 103 10.05 -11.47 59.32
C VAL A 103 9.82 -10.99 60.77
N PRO A 104 10.12 -9.72 61.10
CA PRO A 104 9.88 -9.20 62.45
C PRO A 104 8.39 -9.19 62.80
N HIS A 105 8.04 -9.58 64.03
CA HIS A 105 6.65 -9.73 64.49
C HIS A 105 5.82 -8.43 64.40
N TRP A 106 6.45 -7.26 64.45
CA TRP A 106 5.76 -5.99 64.29
C TRP A 106 5.26 -5.74 62.86
N LEU A 107 5.93 -6.30 61.85
CA LEU A 107 5.54 -6.13 60.45
C LEU A 107 4.31 -6.98 60.11
N SER A 108 4.17 -8.16 60.72
CA SER A 108 2.95 -8.96 60.60
C SER A 108 1.76 -8.29 61.30
N ALA A 109 1.97 -7.69 62.47
CA ALA A 109 0.93 -6.95 63.18
C ALA A 109 0.48 -5.67 62.43
N TRP A 110 1.38 -5.01 61.71
CA TRP A 110 1.04 -3.84 60.90
C TRP A 110 0.15 -4.17 59.69
N LEU A 111 0.36 -5.35 59.07
CA LEU A 111 -0.49 -5.82 57.97
C LEU A 111 -1.92 -6.13 58.43
N GLU A 112 -2.07 -6.69 59.64
CA GLU A 112 -3.38 -6.99 60.26
C GLU A 112 -4.22 -5.73 60.58
N GLY A 113 -3.58 -4.57 60.80
CA GLY A 113 -4.26 -3.30 61.13
C GLY A 113 -4.47 -2.34 59.95
N SER A 114 -3.99 -2.66 58.74
CA SER A 114 -4.05 -1.75 57.58
C SER A 114 -5.31 -1.99 56.73
N SER A 115 -5.72 -1.00 55.93
CA SER A 115 -6.84 -1.08 54.97
C SER A 115 -6.65 -2.13 53.86
N VAL A 116 -5.52 -2.85 53.84
CA VAL A 116 -5.26 -4.03 53.00
C VAL A 116 -5.99 -5.29 53.53
N SER A 117 -6.50 -5.24 54.76
CA SER A 117 -7.29 -6.30 55.41
C SER A 117 -8.58 -6.69 54.67
N PHE A 118 -9.10 -5.86 53.77
CA PHE A 118 -10.29 -6.20 52.96
C PHE A 118 -10.03 -7.36 51.98
N VAL A 119 -8.77 -7.60 51.61
CA VAL A 119 -8.41 -8.78 50.80
C VAL A 119 -8.31 -10.04 51.67
N ALA A 120 -8.07 -9.88 52.99
CA ALA A 120 -7.92 -11.00 53.92
C ALA A 120 -9.24 -11.69 54.28
N SER A 121 -10.39 -11.01 54.16
CA SER A 121 -11.71 -11.59 54.47
C SER A 121 -12.23 -12.59 53.43
N VAL A 122 -11.57 -12.73 52.28
CA VAL A 122 -11.86 -13.75 51.26
C VAL A 122 -11.17 -15.08 51.61
N PHE A 123 -10.30 -15.10 52.63
CA PHE A 123 -9.58 -16.30 53.06
C PHE A 123 -10.19 -16.88 54.33
N PRO A 124 -10.32 -18.23 54.42
CA PRO A 124 -10.93 -18.88 55.57
C PRO A 124 -10.17 -18.56 56.86
N ALA A 125 -10.90 -18.07 57.85
CA ALA A 125 -10.37 -17.72 59.16
C ALA A 125 -9.68 -18.95 59.80
N GLY A 126 -8.37 -18.87 60.00
CA GLY A 126 -7.56 -19.89 60.69
C GLY A 126 -6.40 -20.48 59.90
N GLY A 127 -6.28 -20.23 58.59
CA GLY A 127 -5.15 -20.69 57.78
C GLY A 127 -3.95 -19.74 57.85
N ARG A 128 -2.81 -20.18 58.41
CA ARG A 128 -1.53 -19.45 58.30
C ARG A 128 -1.10 -19.41 56.82
N ILE A 129 -1.39 -18.32 56.12
CA ILE A 129 -0.85 -18.08 54.78
C ILE A 129 0.64 -17.81 54.98
N SER A 130 1.49 -18.78 54.63
CA SER A 130 2.93 -18.53 54.54
C SER A 130 3.17 -17.37 53.56
N PHE A 131 4.19 -16.55 53.77
CA PHE A 131 4.53 -15.41 52.89
C PHE A 131 4.57 -15.79 51.39
N GLY A 132 4.85 -17.07 51.07
CA GLY A 132 4.77 -17.62 49.72
C GLY A 132 3.36 -17.62 49.10
N GLY A 133 2.29 -17.79 49.89
CA GLY A 133 0.90 -17.81 49.40
C GLY A 133 0.38 -16.45 48.95
N GLY A 134 0.63 -15.39 49.73
CA GLY A 134 0.22 -14.02 49.39
C GLY A 134 0.98 -13.46 48.17
N ALA A 135 2.30 -13.67 48.12
CA ALA A 135 3.11 -13.30 46.95
C ALA A 135 2.68 -14.08 45.69
N GLY A 136 2.32 -15.36 45.84
CA GLY A 136 1.78 -16.19 44.77
C GLY A 136 0.47 -15.65 44.20
N LEU A 137 -0.46 -15.20 45.05
CA LEU A 137 -1.73 -14.61 44.63
C LEU A 137 -1.55 -13.29 43.87
N VAL A 138 -0.68 -12.40 44.35
CA VAL A 138 -0.40 -11.13 43.67
C VAL A 138 0.27 -11.37 42.31
N LEU A 139 1.24 -12.28 42.25
CA LEU A 139 1.87 -12.68 41.00
C LEU A 139 0.83 -13.26 40.03
N PHE A 140 -0.02 -14.17 40.51
CA PHE A 140 -1.09 -14.75 39.71
C PHE A 140 -2.04 -13.68 39.17
N ALA A 141 -2.49 -12.73 40.00
CA ALA A 141 -3.36 -11.64 39.57
C ALA A 141 -2.69 -10.75 38.51
N CYS A 142 -1.40 -10.41 38.69
CA CYS A 142 -0.66 -9.61 37.70
C CYS A 142 -0.49 -10.35 36.37
N VAL A 143 -0.16 -11.65 36.42
CA VAL A 143 -0.07 -12.49 35.22
C VAL A 143 -1.42 -12.61 34.53
N ALA A 144 -2.51 -12.81 35.28
CA ALA A 144 -3.87 -12.87 34.76
C ALA A 144 -4.29 -11.56 34.08
N LEU A 145 -3.97 -10.40 34.67
CA LEU A 145 -4.24 -9.09 34.09
C LEU A 145 -3.42 -8.82 32.82
N ALA A 146 -2.14 -9.19 32.82
CA ALA A 146 -1.29 -9.08 31.63
C ALA A 146 -1.79 -9.99 30.49
N ALA A 147 -2.20 -11.23 30.82
CA ALA A 147 -2.80 -12.16 29.87
C ALA A 147 -4.12 -11.61 29.31
N LEU A 148 -4.99 -11.07 30.16
CA LEU A 148 -6.24 -10.45 29.72
C LEU A 148 -5.99 -9.25 28.78
N ALA A 149 -5.04 -8.38 29.11
CA ALA A 149 -4.67 -7.25 28.27
C ALA A 149 -4.14 -7.71 26.89
N LEU A 150 -3.32 -8.76 26.87
CA LEU A 150 -2.84 -9.37 25.63
C LEU A 150 -3.98 -9.96 24.80
N VAL A 151 -4.90 -10.71 25.43
CA VAL A 151 -6.08 -11.30 24.76
C VAL A 151 -6.97 -10.21 24.17
N LEU A 152 -7.26 -9.15 24.92
CA LEU A 152 -8.07 -8.03 24.43
C LEU A 152 -7.38 -7.30 23.27
N SER A 153 -6.06 -7.12 23.34
CA SER A 153 -5.29 -6.52 22.23
C SER A 153 -5.31 -7.40 20.99
N LEU A 154 -5.17 -8.72 21.14
CA LEU A 154 -5.23 -9.67 20.03
C LEU A 154 -6.63 -9.72 19.43
N TYR A 155 -7.67 -9.73 20.27
CA TYR A 155 -9.07 -9.69 19.83
C TYR A 155 -9.36 -8.42 19.02
N ALA A 156 -8.96 -7.25 19.52
CA ALA A 156 -9.14 -5.99 18.80
C ALA A 156 -8.43 -5.99 17.44
N TRP A 157 -7.22 -6.56 17.38
CA TRP A 157 -6.46 -6.71 16.14
C TRP A 157 -7.13 -7.66 15.15
N LEU A 158 -7.58 -8.83 15.62
CA LEU A 158 -8.26 -9.83 14.80
C LEU A 158 -9.61 -9.31 14.29
N ALA A 159 -10.43 -8.72 15.16
CA ALA A 159 -11.72 -8.14 14.78
C ALA A 159 -11.57 -7.04 13.73
N PHE A 160 -10.49 -6.24 13.81
CA PHE A 160 -10.19 -5.24 12.81
C PHE A 160 -9.72 -5.85 11.49
N ALA A 161 -8.76 -6.77 11.53
CA ALA A 161 -8.27 -7.46 10.33
C ALA A 161 -9.43 -8.14 9.59
N LEU A 162 -10.31 -8.80 10.34
CA LEU A 162 -11.53 -9.40 9.82
C LEU A 162 -12.48 -8.33 9.27
N GLY A 163 -12.66 -7.20 9.95
CA GLY A 163 -13.49 -6.08 9.47
C GLY A 163 -13.00 -5.45 8.17
N GLU A 164 -11.69 -5.28 7.97
CA GLU A 164 -11.11 -4.82 6.70
C GLU A 164 -11.24 -5.88 5.62
N ALA A 165 -10.93 -7.15 5.92
CA ALA A 165 -11.09 -8.25 4.99
C ALA A 165 -12.55 -8.36 4.52
N ILE A 166 -13.51 -8.33 5.44
CA ILE A 166 -14.95 -8.31 5.15
C ILE A 166 -15.30 -7.08 4.31
N ARG A 167 -14.79 -5.88 4.63
CA ARG A 167 -15.08 -4.69 3.84
C ARG A 167 -14.58 -4.82 2.40
N VAL A 168 -13.38 -5.35 2.21
CA VAL A 168 -12.76 -5.57 0.90
C VAL A 168 -13.57 -6.63 0.12
N ILE A 169 -13.92 -7.75 0.75
CA ILE A 169 -14.78 -8.81 0.18
C ILE A 169 -16.16 -8.27 -0.20
N MET A 170 -16.82 -7.53 0.69
CA MET A 170 -18.15 -6.96 0.44
C MET A 170 -18.12 -5.93 -0.70
N ARG A 171 -17.07 -5.11 -0.77
CA ARG A 171 -16.88 -4.15 -1.87
C ARG A 171 -16.60 -4.84 -3.19
N TYR A 172 -15.83 -5.92 -3.18
CA TYR A 172 -15.61 -6.76 -4.35
C TYR A 172 -16.88 -7.48 -4.81
N GLY A 173 -17.69 -7.99 -3.86
CA GLY A 173 -18.99 -8.57 -4.15
C GLY A 173 -19.96 -7.55 -4.79
N GLY A 174 -19.84 -6.29 -4.42
CA GLY A 174 -20.56 -5.17 -5.05
C GLY A 174 -19.85 -4.54 -6.25
N ALA A 175 -18.68 -5.03 -6.66
CA ALA A 175 -17.98 -4.48 -7.80
C ALA A 175 -18.74 -4.79 -9.10
N ALA A 176 -18.72 -3.85 -10.02
CA ALA A 176 -19.31 -4.03 -11.34
C ALA A 176 -18.65 -5.21 -12.06
N THR A 177 -19.43 -6.00 -12.82
CA THR A 177 -18.90 -7.03 -13.72
C THR A 177 -18.81 -6.46 -15.13
N LEU A 178 -17.68 -6.68 -15.80
CA LEU A 178 -17.52 -6.38 -17.21
C LEU A 178 -17.96 -7.56 -18.06
N PHE A 179 -18.65 -7.24 -19.16
CA PHE A 179 -19.04 -8.21 -20.16
C PHE A 179 -18.12 -8.06 -21.37
N PRO A 180 -17.51 -9.16 -21.87
CA PRO A 180 -16.73 -9.11 -23.09
C PRO A 180 -17.63 -8.66 -24.25
N ASP A 181 -17.09 -7.87 -25.17
CA ASP A 181 -17.76 -7.54 -26.43
C ASP A 181 -17.05 -8.29 -27.56
N PRO A 182 -17.71 -9.25 -28.24
CA PRO A 182 -17.10 -10.01 -29.32
C PRO A 182 -16.82 -9.16 -30.57
N GLY A 183 -17.33 -7.92 -30.65
CA GLY A 183 -17.24 -7.07 -31.84
C GLY A 183 -15.91 -6.33 -32.04
N ASP A 184 -14.87 -6.60 -31.26
CA ASP A 184 -13.70 -5.72 -31.11
C ASP A 184 -12.48 -6.00 -31.99
N ALA A 185 -12.56 -7.00 -32.87
CA ALA A 185 -11.48 -7.37 -33.78
C ALA A 185 -11.50 -6.64 -35.14
N ILE A 186 -12.46 -5.75 -35.41
CA ILE A 186 -12.56 -5.08 -36.72
C ILE A 186 -11.71 -3.79 -36.69
N PRO A 187 -10.65 -3.70 -37.53
CA PRO A 187 -9.81 -2.50 -37.62
C PRO A 187 -10.62 -1.28 -38.02
N GLY A 188 -10.27 -0.11 -37.49
CA GLY A 188 -10.86 1.15 -37.95
C GLY A 188 -10.88 2.28 -36.92
N GLY A 189 -11.22 3.47 -37.41
CA GLY A 189 -11.28 4.69 -36.60
C GLY A 189 -9.96 5.45 -36.51
N ARG A 190 -10.07 6.70 -36.05
CA ARG A 190 -8.92 7.59 -35.89
C ARG A 190 -8.09 7.16 -34.69
N LEU A 191 -6.77 7.09 -34.85
CA LEU A 191 -5.84 6.86 -33.74
C LEU A 191 -5.95 8.01 -32.73
N VAL A 192 -6.21 7.67 -31.48
CA VAL A 192 -6.36 8.64 -30.39
C VAL A 192 -5.15 8.62 -29.47
N LEU A 193 -4.72 7.43 -29.05
CA LEU A 193 -3.54 7.27 -28.21
C LEU A 193 -2.92 5.87 -28.36
N CYS A 194 -1.67 5.73 -27.96
CA CYS A 194 -1.07 4.43 -27.64
C CYS A 194 -0.91 4.29 -26.12
N GLN A 195 -1.26 3.13 -25.56
CA GLN A 195 -1.16 2.82 -24.14
C GLN A 195 -0.01 1.85 -23.89
N LEU A 196 0.78 2.19 -22.87
CA LEU A 196 1.73 1.31 -22.20
C LEU A 196 1.34 1.20 -20.73
N SER A 197 1.59 0.05 -20.11
CA SER A 197 1.26 -0.21 -18.71
C SER A 197 2.23 -1.20 -18.11
N ASP A 198 2.42 -1.10 -16.79
CA ASP A 198 3.12 -2.09 -15.99
C ASP A 198 4.48 -2.45 -16.59
N LEU A 199 5.31 -1.43 -16.76
CA LEU A 199 6.64 -1.54 -17.38
C LEU A 199 7.64 -2.21 -16.44
N HIS A 200 7.43 -2.09 -15.13
CA HIS A 200 8.31 -2.61 -14.08
C HIS A 200 9.80 -2.37 -14.37
N ILE A 201 10.15 -1.16 -14.82
CA ILE A 201 11.55 -0.84 -15.10
C ILE A 201 12.36 -1.00 -13.81
N THR A 202 13.38 -1.84 -13.88
CA THR A 202 14.34 -2.09 -12.79
C THR A 202 15.59 -1.25 -12.98
N ALA A 203 16.57 -1.42 -12.08
CA ALA A 203 17.88 -0.78 -12.18
C ALA A 203 18.95 -1.70 -11.60
N ASN A 204 20.18 -1.51 -12.04
CA ASN A 204 21.38 -2.25 -11.60
C ASN A 204 21.34 -3.76 -11.91
N GLY A 205 20.74 -4.15 -13.04
CA GLY A 205 20.70 -5.55 -13.48
C GLY A 205 19.74 -6.43 -12.68
N ARG A 206 18.83 -5.84 -11.90
CA ARG A 206 17.83 -6.60 -11.11
C ARG A 206 16.70 -7.13 -11.97
N GLU A 207 16.16 -8.27 -11.55
CA GLU A 207 14.88 -8.80 -12.04
C GLU A 207 13.71 -7.99 -11.44
N PRO A 208 12.53 -7.95 -12.08
CA PRO A 208 11.32 -7.40 -11.49
C PRO A 208 10.95 -8.10 -10.18
N TYR A 209 10.52 -7.33 -9.18
CA TYR A 209 10.11 -7.83 -7.87
C TYR A 209 9.07 -8.96 -7.94
N GLU A 210 8.12 -8.89 -8.88
CA GLU A 210 7.09 -9.92 -9.05
C GLU A 210 7.66 -11.27 -9.49
N ILE A 211 8.71 -11.25 -10.31
CA ILE A 211 9.41 -12.46 -10.76
C ILE A 211 10.30 -13.00 -9.64
N GLU A 212 10.92 -12.12 -8.85
CA GLU A 212 11.72 -12.51 -7.67
C GLU A 212 10.86 -13.19 -6.59
N GLU A 213 9.65 -12.66 -6.32
CA GLU A 213 8.72 -13.22 -5.32
C GLU A 213 8.03 -14.50 -5.81
N SER A 214 7.78 -14.63 -7.11
CA SER A 214 7.10 -15.77 -7.71
C SER A 214 7.82 -16.23 -8.98
N SER A 215 8.91 -16.98 -8.80
CA SER A 215 9.68 -17.52 -9.93
C SER A 215 8.84 -18.36 -10.90
N SER A 216 7.77 -18.99 -10.40
CA SER A 216 6.84 -19.77 -11.21
C SER A 216 5.95 -18.92 -12.12
N ALA A 217 5.79 -17.62 -11.85
CA ALA A 217 5.01 -16.72 -12.69
C ALA A 217 5.69 -16.44 -14.04
N TRP A 218 6.97 -16.78 -14.20
CA TRP A 218 7.71 -16.63 -15.45
C TRP A 218 7.74 -17.92 -16.28
N PRO A 219 7.74 -17.87 -17.62
CA PRO A 219 7.76 -19.07 -18.45
C PRO A 219 9.00 -19.92 -18.21
N GLU A 220 8.80 -21.22 -18.03
CA GLU A 220 9.88 -22.18 -17.89
C GLU A 220 10.80 -22.16 -19.12
N GLY A 221 12.12 -22.24 -18.89
CA GLY A 221 13.13 -22.22 -19.95
C GLY A 221 13.36 -20.85 -20.61
N THR A 222 12.59 -19.82 -20.26
CA THR A 222 12.80 -18.46 -20.79
C THR A 222 13.68 -17.66 -19.84
N PRO A 223 14.78 -17.04 -20.31
CA PRO A 223 15.60 -16.16 -19.48
C PRO A 223 14.75 -15.06 -18.84
N ARG A 224 14.97 -14.82 -17.55
CA ARG A 224 14.27 -13.74 -16.84
C ARG A 224 14.82 -12.40 -17.29
N PRO A 225 13.95 -11.38 -17.46
CA PRO A 225 14.39 -10.10 -17.96
C PRO A 225 15.05 -9.31 -16.83
N ASP A 226 16.26 -8.83 -17.08
CA ASP A 226 16.94 -7.88 -16.20
C ASP A 226 16.67 -6.43 -16.64
N THR A 227 17.35 -5.47 -16.02
CA THR A 227 17.27 -4.05 -16.39
C THR A 227 17.56 -3.79 -17.88
N ALA A 228 18.58 -4.45 -18.45
CA ALA A 228 18.97 -4.21 -19.83
C ALA A 228 17.91 -4.73 -20.80
N GLU A 229 17.36 -5.92 -20.54
CA GLU A 229 16.30 -6.50 -21.36
C GLU A 229 15.00 -5.69 -21.25
N LEU A 230 14.57 -5.27 -20.06
CA LEU A 230 13.35 -4.47 -19.87
C LEU A 230 13.43 -3.11 -20.56
N THR A 231 14.55 -2.39 -20.39
CA THR A 231 14.76 -1.11 -21.07
C THR A 231 14.89 -1.28 -22.58
N GLY A 232 15.52 -2.37 -23.04
CA GLY A 232 15.57 -2.75 -24.45
C GLY A 232 14.18 -2.99 -25.05
N ARG A 233 13.32 -3.75 -24.36
CA ARG A 233 11.91 -3.97 -24.73
C ARG A 233 11.16 -2.65 -24.84
N LEU A 234 11.28 -1.77 -23.84
CA LEU A 234 10.62 -0.47 -23.84
C LEU A 234 11.09 0.42 -25.00
N ARG A 235 12.39 0.49 -25.29
CA ARG A 235 12.90 1.27 -26.43
C ARG A 235 12.32 0.78 -27.76
N ARG A 236 12.20 -0.54 -27.96
CA ARG A 236 11.55 -1.12 -29.16
C ARG A 236 10.08 -0.75 -29.23
N LEU A 237 9.34 -0.83 -28.12
CA LEU A 237 7.93 -0.42 -28.06
C LEU A 237 7.77 1.07 -28.41
N VAL A 238 8.62 1.92 -27.84
CA VAL A 238 8.61 3.36 -28.11
C VAL A 238 8.90 3.64 -29.58
N ALA A 239 9.81 2.91 -30.22
CA ALA A 239 10.10 3.05 -31.64
C ALA A 239 8.89 2.67 -32.54
N GLU A 240 8.22 1.56 -32.25
CA GLU A 240 7.00 1.14 -32.97
C GLU A 240 5.85 2.13 -32.75
N ILE A 241 5.67 2.62 -31.52
CA ILE A 241 4.69 3.66 -31.19
C ILE A 241 5.02 4.95 -31.94
N ALA A 242 6.29 5.35 -32.00
CA ALA A 242 6.74 6.54 -32.70
C ALA A 242 6.42 6.47 -34.19
N ALA A 243 6.55 5.28 -34.81
CA ALA A 243 6.19 5.05 -36.21
C ALA A 243 4.68 5.25 -36.48
N MET A 244 3.81 5.06 -35.48
CA MET A 244 2.38 5.36 -35.58
C MET A 244 2.04 6.85 -35.38
N ASN A 245 2.99 7.64 -34.85
CA ASN A 245 2.83 9.06 -34.52
C ASN A 245 1.51 9.38 -33.79
N PRO A 246 1.20 8.73 -32.65
CA PRO A 246 -0.05 8.95 -31.95
C PRO A 246 -0.11 10.37 -31.37
N PRO A 247 -1.32 10.98 -31.28
CA PRO A 247 -1.48 12.27 -30.59
C PRO A 247 -1.10 12.22 -29.10
N LEU A 248 -1.21 11.04 -28.49
CA LEU A 248 -0.97 10.82 -27.07
C LEU A 248 -0.37 9.43 -26.82
N ILE A 249 0.58 9.36 -25.89
CA ILE A 249 1.08 8.14 -25.26
C ILE A 249 0.63 8.15 -23.80
N ALA A 250 -0.12 7.14 -23.39
CA ALA A 250 -0.61 6.97 -22.03
C ALA A 250 0.22 5.93 -21.29
N LEU A 251 0.75 6.28 -20.10
CA LEU A 251 1.42 5.35 -19.19
C LEU A 251 0.49 5.07 -17.99
N THR A 252 -0.09 3.87 -17.90
CA THR A 252 -1.15 3.52 -16.94
C THR A 252 -0.66 2.86 -15.64
N GLY A 253 0.46 3.34 -15.11
CA GLY A 253 1.01 2.92 -13.81
C GLY A 253 2.05 1.81 -13.91
N ASP A 254 2.69 1.55 -12.77
CA ASP A 254 3.78 0.60 -12.56
C ASP A 254 4.88 0.73 -13.62
N MET A 255 5.27 1.98 -13.87
CA MET A 255 6.34 2.31 -14.79
C MET A 255 7.70 1.89 -14.24
N THR A 256 7.86 1.97 -12.92
CA THR A 256 9.03 1.49 -12.18
C THR A 256 8.63 0.34 -11.29
N ASP A 257 9.57 -0.55 -11.00
CA ASP A 257 9.28 -1.74 -10.20
C ASP A 257 9.23 -1.46 -8.68
N LEU A 258 10.05 -0.53 -8.18
CA LEU A 258 10.13 -0.20 -6.74
C LEU A 258 10.05 1.31 -6.46
N GLY A 259 9.83 2.14 -7.48
CA GLY A 259 9.80 3.60 -7.39
C GLY A 259 11.16 4.25 -7.09
N GLU A 260 12.26 3.52 -7.31
CA GLU A 260 13.61 4.00 -6.98
C GLU A 260 14.13 5.02 -8.01
N GLU A 261 15.01 5.94 -7.57
CA GLU A 261 15.54 7.01 -8.43
C GLU A 261 16.21 6.47 -9.70
N ALA A 262 17.07 5.44 -9.58
CA ALA A 262 17.73 4.86 -10.74
C ALA A 262 16.75 4.19 -11.74
N GLN A 263 15.61 3.66 -11.26
CA GLN A 263 14.58 3.08 -12.14
C GLN A 263 13.88 4.18 -12.96
N TRP A 264 13.68 5.36 -12.35
CA TRP A 264 13.15 6.52 -13.06
C TRP A 264 14.13 7.04 -14.12
N ASP A 265 15.44 7.05 -13.82
CA ASP A 265 16.47 7.45 -14.79
C ASP A 265 16.49 6.52 -16.02
N GLU A 266 16.41 5.20 -15.79
CA GLU A 266 16.31 4.19 -16.86
C GLU A 266 15.04 4.36 -17.70
N LEU A 267 13.89 4.62 -17.05
CA LEU A 267 12.63 4.89 -17.73
C LEU A 267 12.75 6.14 -18.62
N GLU A 268 13.25 7.25 -18.10
CA GLU A 268 13.40 8.49 -18.86
C GLU A 268 14.34 8.32 -20.06
N ALA A 269 15.44 7.57 -19.89
CA ALA A 269 16.35 7.24 -20.98
C ALA A 269 15.66 6.41 -22.07
N ALA A 270 14.85 5.41 -21.69
CA ALA A 270 14.10 4.57 -22.61
C ALA A 270 12.98 5.31 -23.35
N LEU A 271 12.34 6.29 -22.71
CA LEU A 271 11.29 7.14 -23.31
C LEU A 271 11.85 8.25 -24.22
N SER A 272 13.17 8.36 -24.35
CA SER A 272 13.82 9.43 -25.12
C SER A 272 13.49 9.42 -26.63
N GLY A 273 12.98 8.31 -27.16
CA GLY A 273 12.54 8.15 -28.55
C GLY A 273 11.09 8.57 -28.83
N VAL A 274 10.33 9.03 -27.82
CA VAL A 274 8.96 9.51 -28.02
C VAL A 274 8.97 10.75 -28.94
N PRO A 275 8.13 10.80 -29.99
CA PRO A 275 8.04 11.95 -30.88
C PRO A 275 7.67 13.23 -30.12
N ALA A 276 8.30 14.35 -30.46
CA ALA A 276 7.96 15.65 -29.88
C ALA A 276 6.51 16.11 -30.20
N SER A 277 5.90 15.55 -31.25
CA SER A 277 4.50 15.74 -31.63
C SER A 277 3.51 15.03 -30.70
N SER A 278 3.94 13.97 -30.01
CA SER A 278 3.08 13.19 -29.12
C SER A 278 3.06 13.79 -27.72
N HIS A 279 1.87 13.96 -27.16
CA HIS A 279 1.75 14.20 -25.72
C HIS A 279 2.07 12.91 -24.95
N VAL A 280 2.60 13.04 -23.73
CA VAL A 280 2.72 11.92 -22.78
C VAL A 280 1.88 12.23 -21.55
N LEU A 281 1.05 11.29 -21.10
CA LEU A 281 0.25 11.43 -19.88
C LEU A 281 0.48 10.21 -18.99
N MET A 282 0.93 10.47 -17.76
CA MET A 282 1.28 9.43 -16.79
C MET A 282 0.29 9.41 -15.61
N VAL A 283 -0.14 8.22 -15.22
CA VAL A 283 -0.79 7.97 -13.93
C VAL A 283 0.08 7.00 -13.12
N PRO A 284 0.24 7.20 -11.81
CA PRO A 284 1.06 6.31 -11.00
C PRO A 284 0.34 4.98 -10.78
N GLY A 285 1.11 3.89 -10.67
CA GLY A 285 0.68 2.62 -10.09
C GLY A 285 1.21 2.41 -8.67
N ASN A 286 0.93 1.25 -8.08
CA ASN A 286 1.37 0.98 -6.71
C ASN A 286 2.88 0.80 -6.60
N HIS A 287 3.55 0.21 -7.59
CA HIS A 287 5.01 0.06 -7.64
C HIS A 287 5.73 1.42 -7.71
N ASP A 288 5.11 2.39 -8.38
CA ASP A 288 5.68 3.73 -8.53
C ASP A 288 5.74 4.53 -7.22
N VAL A 289 4.72 4.41 -6.36
CA VAL A 289 4.56 5.30 -5.19
C VAL A 289 4.21 4.62 -3.88
N ALA A 290 3.48 3.51 -3.90
CA ALA A 290 2.83 2.93 -2.72
C ALA A 290 3.36 1.56 -2.31
N ILE A 291 4.31 0.99 -3.03
CA ILE A 291 4.81 -0.37 -2.80
C ILE A 291 5.50 -0.50 -1.46
N ASN A 292 5.17 -1.58 -0.77
CA ASN A 292 5.71 -1.91 0.52
C ASN A 292 6.21 -3.35 0.48
N VAL A 293 7.52 -3.51 0.26
CA VAL A 293 8.16 -4.83 0.17
C VAL A 293 8.42 -5.40 1.56
N GLY A 294 8.22 -6.71 1.73
CA GLY A 294 8.38 -7.37 3.03
C GLY A 294 9.80 -7.26 3.60
N THR A 295 10.80 -7.29 2.72
CA THR A 295 12.24 -7.16 3.06
C THR A 295 12.64 -5.77 3.51
N SER A 296 11.85 -4.76 3.19
CA SER A 296 12.19 -3.36 3.46
C SER A 296 10.94 -2.52 3.69
N PRO A 297 10.20 -2.83 4.77
CA PRO A 297 8.88 -2.28 4.96
C PRO A 297 8.95 -0.74 5.09
N ASP A 298 7.94 -0.03 4.56
CA ASP A 298 7.78 1.42 4.73
C ASP A 298 6.56 1.80 5.59
N PRO A 299 6.59 1.40 6.85
CA PRO A 299 5.47 1.63 7.74
C PRO A 299 5.22 3.10 8.13
N TYR A 300 6.27 3.92 8.04
CA TYR A 300 6.19 5.35 8.33
C TYR A 300 5.83 6.17 7.09
N LEU A 301 5.61 5.52 5.94
CA LEU A 301 5.32 6.16 4.66
C LEU A 301 6.44 7.14 4.24
N LYS A 302 7.67 6.92 4.71
CA LYS A 302 8.82 7.77 4.37
C LYS A 302 9.25 7.50 2.95
N LYS A 303 9.41 6.23 2.58
CA LYS A 303 9.74 5.82 1.21
C LYS A 303 8.63 6.17 0.25
N TRP A 304 7.37 6.02 0.65
CA TRP A 304 6.23 6.52 -0.11
C TRP A 304 6.43 7.99 -0.43
N ALA A 305 6.63 8.85 0.58
CA ALA A 305 6.77 10.29 0.35
C ALA A 305 7.96 10.64 -0.58
N GLU A 306 9.05 9.87 -0.50
CA GLU A 306 10.20 9.98 -1.40
C GLU A 306 9.82 9.58 -2.83
N ARG A 307 9.23 8.41 -3.03
CA ARG A 307 8.75 7.90 -4.33
C ARG A 307 7.71 8.81 -4.98
N GLU A 308 6.75 9.30 -4.19
CA GLU A 308 5.75 10.27 -4.64
C GLU A 308 6.42 11.56 -5.16
N GLN A 309 7.45 12.03 -4.47
CA GLN A 309 8.23 13.17 -4.94
C GLN A 309 8.99 12.85 -6.23
N ARG A 310 9.61 11.67 -6.34
CA ARG A 310 10.30 11.24 -7.56
C ARG A 310 9.36 11.16 -8.75
N PHE A 311 8.20 10.52 -8.58
CA PHE A 311 7.15 10.49 -9.59
C PHE A 311 6.75 11.90 -10.04
N ILE A 312 6.54 12.84 -9.10
CA ILE A 312 6.20 14.23 -9.43
C ILE A 312 7.31 14.91 -10.23
N ASP A 313 8.57 14.66 -9.88
CA ASP A 313 9.73 15.26 -10.54
C ASP A 313 9.84 14.74 -11.99
N VAL A 314 9.70 13.43 -12.22
CA VAL A 314 9.70 12.80 -13.55
C VAL A 314 8.50 13.26 -14.37
N LEU A 315 7.29 13.20 -13.81
CA LEU A 315 6.06 13.70 -14.45
C LEU A 315 6.24 15.12 -14.97
N THR A 316 6.87 15.98 -14.15
CA THR A 316 7.14 17.38 -14.52
C THR A 316 8.12 17.50 -15.68
N ARG A 317 9.12 16.62 -15.79
CA ARG A 317 10.09 16.63 -16.90
C ARG A 317 9.48 16.07 -18.19
N VAL A 318 8.86 14.89 -18.09
CA VAL A 318 8.26 14.19 -19.24
C VAL A 318 7.15 15.02 -19.88
N GLU A 319 6.20 15.55 -19.10
CA GLU A 319 5.06 16.30 -19.66
C GLU A 319 5.41 17.70 -20.18
N ARG A 320 6.54 18.29 -19.74
CA ARG A 320 6.96 19.64 -20.17
C ARG A 320 7.97 19.62 -21.32
N GLY A 321 8.45 18.43 -21.70
CA GLY A 321 9.52 18.27 -22.70
C GLY A 321 10.92 18.42 -22.12
N ARG A 322 11.89 17.84 -22.83
CA ARG A 322 13.29 17.58 -22.42
C ARG A 322 14.14 18.84 -22.13
N PHE A 323 13.65 20.04 -22.47
CA PHE A 323 14.46 21.27 -22.54
C PHE A 323 14.08 22.39 -21.58
N LEU A 324 13.16 22.17 -20.64
CA LEU A 324 12.87 23.18 -19.61
C LEU A 324 13.69 22.88 -18.34
N PRO A 325 14.49 23.84 -17.81
CA PRO A 325 15.30 23.62 -16.63
C PRO A 325 14.43 23.14 -15.47
N PRO A 326 14.97 22.29 -14.56
CA PRO A 326 14.24 21.87 -13.38
C PRO A 326 13.67 23.10 -12.68
N LEU A 327 12.37 23.10 -12.34
CA LEU A 327 11.85 24.13 -11.45
C LEU A 327 12.64 24.03 -10.14
N TYR A 328 13.60 24.93 -9.94
CA TYR A 328 14.28 25.07 -8.67
C TYR A 328 13.25 25.54 -7.65
N ILE A 329 12.64 24.59 -6.95
CA ILE A 329 11.80 24.86 -5.79
C ILE A 329 12.74 24.84 -4.57
N PRO A 330 12.96 25.99 -3.89
CA PRO A 330 13.81 26.05 -2.70
C PRO A 330 13.37 25.01 -1.65
N ALA A 331 14.30 24.33 -1.01
CA ALA A 331 14.03 23.22 -0.07
C ALA A 331 12.98 23.56 1.00
N ARG A 332 12.97 24.80 1.51
CA ARG A 332 11.98 25.30 2.48
C ARG A 332 10.56 25.42 1.91
N LYS A 333 10.40 25.82 0.64
CA LYS A 333 9.10 25.81 -0.06
C LYS A 333 8.70 24.39 -0.45
N ARG A 334 9.68 23.51 -0.73
CA ARG A 334 9.50 22.07 -0.95
C ARG A 334 8.85 21.41 0.27
N ALA A 335 9.28 21.70 1.50
CA ALA A 335 8.67 21.18 2.72
C ALA A 335 7.20 21.59 2.96
N ARG A 336 6.83 22.85 2.66
CA ARG A 336 5.45 23.34 2.78
C ARG A 336 4.55 22.93 1.59
N ARG A 337 5.12 22.77 0.37
CA ARG A 337 4.41 22.24 -0.81
C ARG A 337 4.37 20.71 -0.87
N ARG A 338 5.23 19.98 -0.15
CA ARG A 338 5.20 18.51 0.04
C ARG A 338 3.84 18.01 0.53
N LEU A 339 3.00 18.89 1.08
CA LEU A 339 1.62 18.58 1.50
C LEU A 339 0.53 18.88 0.46
N ARG A 340 0.85 19.53 -0.67
CA ARG A 340 0.03 19.39 -1.88
C ARG A 340 0.43 18.06 -2.53
N ALA A 341 0.07 16.98 -1.81
CA ALA A 341 0.23 15.60 -2.22
C ALA A 341 -0.15 15.43 -3.69
N ILE A 342 0.44 14.45 -4.38
CA ILE A 342 0.09 13.94 -5.71
C ILE A 342 -1.42 14.02 -5.99
N ALA A 343 -2.26 13.76 -4.99
CA ALA A 343 -3.71 13.87 -5.08
C ALA A 343 -4.30 15.27 -5.38
N GLY A 344 -3.50 16.33 -5.31
CA GLY A 344 -3.82 17.69 -5.77
C GLY A 344 -3.53 17.89 -7.26
N LEU A 345 -2.68 17.06 -7.86
CA LEU A 345 -2.37 17.07 -9.29
C LEU A 345 -3.44 16.37 -10.11
N TYR A 346 -4.19 15.43 -9.51
CA TYR A 346 -5.20 14.65 -10.19
C TYR A 346 -6.64 15.13 -9.87
N PRO A 347 -7.62 15.05 -10.80
CA PRO A 347 -7.47 14.53 -12.15
C PRO A 347 -6.60 15.44 -13.02
N ARG A 348 -5.66 14.84 -13.74
CA ARG A 348 -4.95 15.49 -14.84
C ARG A 348 -5.93 15.58 -16.00
N ARG A 349 -5.92 16.68 -16.75
CA ARG A 349 -6.82 16.87 -17.90
C ARG A 349 -5.99 17.24 -19.12
N LEU A 350 -6.25 16.54 -20.21
CA LEU A 350 -5.78 16.89 -21.55
C LEU A 350 -7.00 16.94 -22.48
N GLN A 351 -6.96 17.81 -23.46
CA GLN A 351 -7.96 17.87 -24.52
C GLN A 351 -7.24 17.67 -25.84
N LEU A 352 -7.62 16.63 -26.56
CA LEU A 352 -7.10 16.31 -27.87
C LEU A 352 -8.04 16.88 -28.94
N GLU A 353 -7.58 16.84 -30.19
CA GLU A 353 -8.41 17.14 -31.36
C GLU A 353 -9.70 16.32 -31.40
N GLY A 354 -10.71 16.82 -32.12
CA GLY A 354 -12.03 16.18 -32.17
C GLY A 354 -12.82 16.28 -30.86
N GLY A 355 -12.37 17.12 -29.91
CA GLY A 355 -13.06 17.34 -28.64
C GLY A 355 -12.91 16.19 -27.65
N ILE A 356 -11.96 15.27 -27.86
CA ILE A 356 -11.70 14.14 -26.96
C ILE A 356 -11.07 14.67 -25.67
N ARG A 357 -11.64 14.31 -24.52
CA ARG A 357 -11.16 14.75 -23.21
C ARG A 357 -10.56 13.57 -22.46
N VAL A 358 -9.29 13.69 -22.10
CA VAL A 358 -8.56 12.65 -21.37
C VAL A 358 -8.37 13.08 -19.92
N PHE A 359 -8.67 12.19 -18.99
CA PHE A 359 -8.51 12.40 -17.56
C PHE A 359 -7.60 11.34 -16.95
N GLY A 360 -6.45 11.72 -16.41
CA GLY A 360 -5.67 10.83 -15.56
C GLY A 360 -6.20 10.88 -14.13
N LEU A 361 -6.31 9.73 -13.46
CA LEU A 361 -6.67 9.59 -12.05
C LEU A 361 -5.57 8.83 -11.30
N ASN A 362 -5.26 9.27 -10.08
CA ASN A 362 -4.40 8.51 -9.19
C ASN A 362 -5.25 7.52 -8.38
N SER A 363 -5.08 6.23 -8.63
CA SER A 363 -5.76 5.14 -7.92
C SER A 363 -5.00 4.60 -6.70
N ASN A 364 -3.87 5.19 -6.32
CA ASN A 364 -3.05 4.81 -5.15
C ASN A 364 -3.43 5.61 -3.88
N ARG A 365 -4.68 6.07 -3.74
CA ARG A 365 -5.09 6.77 -2.49
C ARG A 365 -5.14 5.83 -1.30
N TYR A 366 -5.30 4.53 -1.53
CA TYR A 366 -5.28 3.56 -0.47
C TYR A 366 -3.87 3.51 0.12
N ARG A 367 -3.76 3.81 1.41
CA ARG A 367 -2.47 3.84 2.09
C ARG A 367 -2.06 2.43 2.49
N SER A 368 -1.52 1.69 1.53
CA SER A 368 -0.92 0.40 1.82
C SER A 368 0.18 0.58 2.88
N ARG A 369 0.07 -0.19 3.96
CA ARG A 369 1.03 -0.20 5.08
C ARG A 369 1.61 -1.59 5.34
N PHE A 370 1.16 -2.58 4.57
CA PHE A 370 1.59 -3.96 4.63
C PHE A 370 1.56 -4.56 3.22
N VAL A 371 2.36 -5.61 3.00
CA VAL A 371 2.61 -6.20 1.67
C VAL A 371 1.31 -6.56 0.94
N GLY A 372 0.39 -7.25 1.63
CA GLY A 372 -0.87 -7.73 1.05
C GLY A 372 -1.89 -6.66 0.65
N SER A 373 -1.67 -5.38 0.97
CA SER A 373 -2.56 -4.29 0.52
C SER A 373 -1.98 -3.40 -0.55
N ASN A 374 -0.79 -3.72 -1.07
CA ASN A 374 -0.13 -2.91 -2.10
C ASN A 374 -0.98 -2.80 -3.37
N ALA A 375 -1.76 -3.84 -3.68
CA ALA A 375 -2.60 -3.92 -4.87
C ALA A 375 -3.96 -3.21 -4.74
N ILE A 376 -4.36 -2.79 -3.53
CA ILE A 376 -5.73 -2.25 -3.33
C ILE A 376 -5.79 -0.82 -3.85
N GLY A 377 -6.68 -0.58 -4.80
CA GLY A 377 -6.90 0.74 -5.35
C GLY A 377 -7.93 1.59 -4.59
N GLN A 378 -7.74 2.91 -4.64
CA GLN A 378 -8.78 3.90 -4.37
C GLN A 378 -8.51 5.18 -5.16
N ILE A 379 -9.55 5.76 -5.76
CA ILE A 379 -9.49 7.06 -6.47
C ILE A 379 -9.71 8.20 -5.46
N GLY A 380 -10.70 8.06 -4.58
CA GLY A 380 -11.06 9.02 -3.55
C GLY A 380 -12.04 10.09 -4.02
N GLY A 381 -12.96 10.44 -3.12
CA GLY A 381 -14.09 11.33 -3.44
C GLY A 381 -13.71 12.74 -3.93
N ALA A 382 -12.53 13.26 -3.57
CA ALA A 382 -12.10 14.57 -4.06
C ALA A 382 -11.79 14.57 -5.57
N GLN A 383 -11.12 13.52 -6.06
CA GLN A 383 -10.84 13.35 -7.49
C GLN A 383 -12.14 13.13 -8.26
N LEU A 384 -13.00 12.23 -7.77
CA LEU A 384 -14.31 11.94 -8.36
C LEU A 384 -15.22 13.18 -8.43
N ARG A 385 -15.24 14.04 -7.40
CA ARG A 385 -15.99 15.31 -7.45
C ARG A 385 -15.42 16.30 -8.48
N ARG A 386 -14.10 16.34 -8.66
CA ARG A 386 -13.46 17.17 -9.70
C ARG A 386 -13.79 16.65 -11.09
N LEU A 387 -13.71 15.33 -11.31
CA LEU A 387 -14.10 14.68 -12.56
C LEU A 387 -15.57 14.96 -12.88
N ALA A 388 -16.49 14.73 -11.94
CA ALA A 388 -17.92 14.99 -12.12
C ALA A 388 -18.21 16.44 -12.54
N ARG A 389 -17.48 17.42 -11.97
CA ARG A 389 -17.60 18.83 -12.39
C ARG A 389 -17.10 19.06 -13.81
N ALA A 390 -16.00 18.42 -14.22
CA ALA A 390 -15.48 18.52 -15.57
C ALA A 390 -16.42 17.87 -16.60
N LEU A 391 -16.99 16.70 -16.28
CA LEU A 391 -17.97 16.02 -17.12
C LEU A 391 -19.25 16.83 -17.31
N ARG A 392 -19.73 17.54 -16.29
CA ARG A 392 -20.91 18.42 -16.43
C ARG A 392 -20.70 19.62 -17.35
N ARG A 393 -19.47 20.09 -17.50
CA ARG A 393 -19.14 21.31 -18.25
C ARG A 393 -18.83 21.08 -19.72
N GLY A 394 -18.82 19.84 -20.19
CA GLY A 394 -18.51 19.55 -21.59
C GLY A 394 -19.13 18.27 -22.07
N SER A 395 -19.27 18.14 -23.38
CA SER A 395 -19.73 16.96 -24.10
C SER A 395 -18.56 16.32 -24.87
N GLY A 396 -18.85 15.25 -25.62
CA GLY A 396 -17.88 14.57 -26.48
C GLY A 396 -17.24 13.32 -25.87
N PRO A 397 -16.33 12.67 -26.60
CA PRO A 397 -15.65 11.47 -26.14
C PRO A 397 -14.79 11.73 -24.89
N VAL A 398 -14.81 10.80 -23.94
CA VAL A 398 -14.02 10.86 -22.70
C VAL A 398 -13.19 9.60 -22.54
N ILE A 399 -11.92 9.78 -22.18
CA ILE A 399 -11.02 8.71 -21.76
C ILE A 399 -10.62 8.97 -20.30
N VAL A 400 -10.68 7.94 -19.47
CA VAL A 400 -10.18 7.96 -18.08
C VAL A 400 -9.03 6.96 -17.96
N LEU A 401 -7.87 7.45 -17.54
CA LEU A 401 -6.67 6.66 -17.29
C LEU A 401 -6.51 6.49 -15.78
N LEU A 402 -6.26 5.26 -15.33
CA LEU A 402 -5.86 4.95 -13.96
C LEU A 402 -5.07 3.63 -13.97
N HIS A 403 -4.59 3.18 -12.82
CA HIS A 403 -3.79 1.96 -12.76
C HIS A 403 -4.60 0.74 -12.31
N HIS A 404 -5.30 0.83 -11.17
CA HIS A 404 -6.08 -0.29 -10.63
C HIS A 404 -7.35 -0.55 -11.42
N HIS A 405 -7.79 -1.81 -11.45
CA HIS A 405 -9.03 -2.24 -12.13
C HIS A 405 -10.25 -1.53 -11.55
N VAL A 406 -11.23 -1.17 -12.39
CA VAL A 406 -12.46 -0.48 -11.93
C VAL A 406 -13.65 -1.41 -11.75
N ALA A 407 -13.51 -2.64 -12.23
CA ALA A 407 -14.55 -3.65 -12.27
C ALA A 407 -13.92 -5.05 -12.25
N ARG A 408 -14.76 -6.03 -11.97
CA ARG A 408 -14.45 -7.44 -12.08
C ARG A 408 -14.56 -7.89 -13.52
N LEU A 409 -13.76 -8.88 -13.86
CA LEU A 409 -13.91 -9.62 -15.09
C LEU A 409 -15.02 -10.67 -14.91
N ALA A 410 -15.73 -10.98 -15.99
CA ALA A 410 -16.66 -12.11 -15.96
C ALA A 410 -15.87 -13.40 -15.77
N GLY A 411 -16.21 -14.19 -14.75
CA GLY A 411 -15.50 -15.42 -14.41
C GLY A 411 -15.69 -15.84 -12.95
N PRO A 412 -15.07 -16.96 -12.54
CA PRO A 412 -15.04 -17.39 -11.15
C PRO A 412 -14.49 -16.29 -10.24
N ILE A 413 -15.01 -16.21 -9.01
CA ILE A 413 -14.48 -15.28 -8.02
C ILE A 413 -13.10 -15.78 -7.57
N SER A 414 -12.05 -15.10 -8.00
CA SER A 414 -10.72 -15.25 -7.40
C SER A 414 -10.61 -14.36 -6.16
N LEU A 415 -10.11 -14.90 -5.05
CA LEU A 415 -9.84 -14.11 -3.84
C LEU A 415 -8.76 -13.04 -4.11
N ASN A 416 -7.79 -13.33 -4.98
CA ASN A 416 -6.74 -12.38 -5.36
C ASN A 416 -7.32 -11.15 -6.06
N ASP A 417 -8.35 -11.33 -6.89
CA ASP A 417 -9.02 -10.21 -7.58
C ASP A 417 -9.61 -9.17 -6.63
N THR A 418 -9.98 -9.61 -5.42
CA THR A 418 -10.51 -8.75 -4.35
C THR A 418 -9.54 -7.64 -3.97
N PHE A 419 -8.25 -7.92 -4.09
CA PHE A 419 -7.19 -7.01 -3.69
C PHE A 419 -6.67 -6.15 -4.83
N MET A 420 -7.05 -6.40 -6.07
CA MET A 420 -6.49 -5.76 -7.28
C MET A 420 -7.43 -4.73 -7.92
N ILE A 421 -8.47 -4.30 -7.21
CA ILE A 421 -9.52 -3.40 -7.70
C ILE A 421 -9.52 -2.07 -6.95
N ALA A 422 -9.80 -0.99 -7.68
CA ALA A 422 -10.17 0.30 -7.12
C ALA A 422 -11.52 0.20 -6.40
N MET A 423 -11.51 0.35 -5.07
CA MET A 423 -12.70 0.19 -4.22
C MET A 423 -13.86 1.13 -4.58
N ASP A 424 -13.59 2.26 -5.23
CA ASP A 424 -14.59 3.22 -5.72
C ASP A 424 -14.72 3.24 -7.25
N GLY A 425 -14.24 2.18 -7.91
CA GLY A 425 -14.43 1.89 -9.34
C GLY A 425 -15.90 1.89 -9.77
N PRO A 426 -16.83 1.21 -9.06
CA PRO A 426 -18.26 1.24 -9.41
C PRO A 426 -18.82 2.67 -9.46
N ARG A 427 -18.39 3.55 -8.55
CA ARG A 427 -18.82 4.95 -8.54
C ARG A 427 -18.27 5.73 -9.74
N LEU A 428 -17.05 5.44 -10.19
CA LEU A 428 -16.50 6.01 -11.42
C LEU A 428 -17.31 5.55 -12.64
N LEU A 429 -17.58 4.24 -12.73
CA LEU A 429 -18.32 3.64 -13.84
C LEU A 429 -19.74 4.17 -13.95
N GLU A 430 -20.49 4.27 -12.85
CA GLU A 430 -21.83 4.87 -12.83
C GLU A 430 -21.80 6.35 -13.27
N MET A 431 -20.79 7.10 -12.86
CA MET A 431 -20.62 8.50 -13.27
C MET A 431 -20.38 8.65 -14.77
N LEU A 432 -19.57 7.75 -15.36
CA LEU A 432 -19.29 7.74 -16.79
C LEU A 432 -20.47 7.22 -17.61
N ALA A 433 -21.21 6.23 -17.09
CA ALA A 433 -22.44 5.74 -17.72
C ALA A 433 -23.51 6.83 -17.78
N ALA A 434 -23.73 7.54 -16.67
CA ALA A 434 -24.63 8.70 -16.63
C ALA A 434 -24.18 9.84 -17.55
N TYR A 435 -22.87 10.01 -17.75
CA TYR A 435 -22.33 10.97 -18.72
C TYR A 435 -22.65 10.55 -20.17
N GLN A 436 -22.44 9.27 -20.50
CA GLN A 436 -22.73 8.72 -21.83
C GLN A 436 -24.21 8.76 -22.16
N GLN A 437 -25.07 8.44 -21.19
CA GLN A 437 -26.54 8.43 -21.35
C GLN A 437 -27.10 9.80 -21.76
N LYS A 438 -26.47 10.92 -21.36
CA LYS A 438 -26.93 12.27 -21.73
C LYS A 438 -26.90 12.54 -23.24
N ASN A 439 -25.98 11.90 -23.95
CA ASN A 439 -25.92 11.98 -25.40
C ASN A 439 -25.21 10.73 -25.95
N PRO A 440 -25.93 9.61 -26.13
CA PRO A 440 -25.31 8.33 -26.47
C PRO A 440 -24.48 8.35 -27.75
N LYS A 441 -24.84 9.22 -28.71
CA LYS A 441 -24.14 9.40 -29.99
C LYS A 441 -22.84 10.21 -29.88
N LYS A 442 -22.72 11.12 -28.90
CA LYS A 442 -21.56 12.03 -28.78
C LYS A 442 -20.68 11.77 -27.55
N ASN A 443 -21.24 11.23 -26.47
CA ASN A 443 -20.58 11.13 -25.17
C ASN A 443 -20.01 9.73 -24.91
N SER A 444 -19.23 9.17 -25.83
CA SER A 444 -18.59 7.88 -25.57
C SER A 444 -17.60 7.99 -24.39
N ALA A 445 -17.50 6.91 -23.61
CA ALA A 445 -16.65 6.86 -22.42
C ALA A 445 -15.80 5.59 -22.40
N LEU A 446 -14.50 5.76 -22.21
CA LEU A 446 -13.51 4.69 -22.12
C LEU A 446 -12.72 4.81 -20.82
N VAL A 447 -12.48 3.69 -20.16
CA VAL A 447 -11.56 3.57 -19.04
C VAL A 447 -10.40 2.67 -19.49
N LEU A 448 -9.17 3.15 -19.30
CA LEU A 448 -7.94 2.40 -19.56
C LEU A 448 -7.19 2.20 -18.25
N HIS A 449 -6.78 0.96 -17.96
CA HIS A 449 -5.98 0.63 -16.79
C HIS A 449 -5.05 -0.57 -17.01
N GLY A 450 -4.22 -0.89 -16.01
CA GLY A 450 -3.20 -1.94 -16.02
C GLY A 450 -3.36 -2.92 -14.86
N HIS A 451 -2.27 -3.15 -14.12
CA HIS A 451 -2.15 -3.77 -12.80
C HIS A 451 -2.23 -5.30 -12.73
N LYS A 452 -3.20 -5.95 -13.39
CA LYS A 452 -3.34 -7.42 -13.35
C LYS A 452 -2.54 -8.18 -14.42
N HIS A 453 -1.80 -7.45 -15.23
CA HIS A 453 -1.09 -7.98 -16.40
C HIS A 453 -1.97 -8.78 -17.37
N LEU A 454 -3.29 -8.61 -17.31
CA LEU A 454 -4.26 -9.30 -18.14
C LEU A 454 -4.87 -8.34 -19.15
N ALA A 455 -4.85 -8.77 -20.41
CA ALA A 455 -5.56 -8.11 -21.50
C ALA A 455 -7.05 -8.43 -21.40
N PHE A 456 -7.87 -7.40 -21.25
CA PHE A 456 -9.32 -7.57 -21.28
C PHE A 456 -9.97 -6.31 -21.85
N PHE A 457 -10.86 -6.48 -22.83
CA PHE A 457 -11.72 -5.40 -23.30
C PHE A 457 -13.17 -5.79 -23.13
N GLY A 458 -13.96 -4.89 -22.56
CA GLY A 458 -15.37 -5.14 -22.36
C GLY A 458 -16.13 -3.90 -21.95
N HIS A 459 -17.37 -4.12 -21.54
CA HIS A 459 -18.28 -3.04 -21.22
C HIS A 459 -18.89 -3.19 -19.84
N TYR A 460 -18.98 -2.05 -19.16
CA TYR A 460 -19.87 -1.85 -18.05
C TYR A 460 -21.20 -1.28 -18.54
N ARG A 461 -22.31 -1.87 -18.09
CA ARG A 461 -23.67 -1.38 -18.31
C ARG A 461 -24.26 -0.98 -16.96
N SER A 462 -24.63 0.30 -16.83
CA SER A 462 -25.29 0.78 -15.61
C SER A 462 -26.73 0.26 -15.56
N LYS A 463 -27.21 -0.01 -14.34
CA LYS A 463 -28.62 -0.37 -14.10
C LYS A 463 -29.58 0.75 -14.47
N THR A 464 -29.12 2.01 -14.41
CA THR A 464 -29.92 3.19 -14.78
C THR A 464 -29.80 3.56 -16.26
N GLY A 465 -29.04 2.78 -17.03
CA GLY A 465 -28.76 3.01 -18.44
C GLY A 465 -27.42 3.68 -18.70
N GLY A 466 -26.99 3.61 -19.95
CA GLY A 466 -25.66 4.03 -20.39
C GLY A 466 -24.62 2.91 -20.34
N ARG A 467 -23.55 3.11 -21.11
CA ARG A 467 -22.46 2.13 -21.29
C ARG A 467 -21.10 2.80 -21.17
N VAL A 468 -20.14 2.10 -20.59
CA VAL A 468 -18.73 2.50 -20.49
C VAL A 468 -17.86 1.38 -21.03
N SER A 469 -16.97 1.69 -21.96
CA SER A 469 -15.92 0.76 -22.40
C SER A 469 -14.79 0.73 -21.39
N VAL A 470 -14.24 -0.44 -21.12
CA VAL A 470 -13.16 -0.64 -20.16
C VAL A 470 -12.13 -1.58 -20.78
N TYR A 471 -10.89 -1.11 -20.84
CA TYR A 471 -9.75 -1.90 -21.29
C TYR A 471 -8.72 -2.04 -20.17
N ALA A 472 -8.41 -3.28 -19.83
CA ALA A 472 -7.24 -3.67 -19.05
C ALA A 472 -6.11 -4.00 -20.04
N HIS A 473 -5.00 -3.28 -19.93
CA HIS A 473 -3.78 -3.60 -20.66
C HIS A 473 -2.97 -4.62 -19.87
N PRO A 474 -2.38 -5.64 -20.51
CA PRO A 474 -1.39 -6.49 -19.86
C PRO A 474 -0.10 -5.71 -19.61
N SER A 475 0.89 -6.34 -18.96
CA SER A 475 2.20 -5.71 -18.85
C SER A 475 2.81 -5.52 -20.24
N SER A 476 3.29 -4.31 -20.51
CA SER A 476 3.92 -3.99 -21.78
C SER A 476 5.30 -4.60 -21.91
N THR A 477 6.01 -4.88 -20.81
CA THR A 477 7.37 -5.43 -20.81
C THR A 477 7.43 -6.88 -20.36
N LEU A 478 6.54 -7.31 -19.47
CA LEU A 478 6.56 -8.65 -18.87
C LEU A 478 5.63 -9.63 -19.55
N GLY A 479 4.56 -9.18 -20.20
CA GLY A 479 3.66 -10.10 -20.89
C GLY A 479 2.22 -10.08 -20.41
N HIS A 480 1.46 -10.97 -21.01
CA HIS A 480 0.06 -11.23 -20.71
C HIS A 480 0.02 -12.36 -19.70
N GLU A 481 -0.64 -12.13 -18.57
CA GLU A 481 -0.82 -13.14 -17.55
C GLU A 481 -1.95 -14.09 -17.94
N THR A 482 -1.67 -15.39 -17.98
CA THR A 482 -2.66 -16.46 -18.14
C THR A 482 -2.39 -17.50 -17.07
N ASP A 483 -3.40 -17.79 -16.25
CA ASP A 483 -3.32 -18.77 -15.15
C ASP A 483 -2.14 -18.53 -14.19
N GLY A 484 -1.81 -17.26 -13.93
CA GLY A 484 -0.70 -16.87 -13.05
C GLY A 484 0.68 -16.87 -13.72
N HIS A 485 0.76 -17.09 -15.03
CA HIS A 485 2.00 -17.08 -15.81
C HIS A 485 2.01 -15.95 -16.83
N LEU A 486 3.07 -15.14 -16.83
CA LEU A 486 3.32 -14.09 -17.82
C LEU A 486 3.89 -14.71 -19.10
N ASP A 487 3.40 -14.35 -20.28
CA ASP A 487 3.91 -14.91 -21.54
C ASP A 487 5.27 -14.34 -22.01
N GLY A 488 5.83 -13.34 -21.32
CA GLY A 488 7.11 -12.72 -21.67
C GLY A 488 7.09 -11.85 -22.93
N VAL A 489 5.94 -11.66 -23.61
CA VAL A 489 5.86 -10.97 -24.90
C VAL A 489 5.63 -9.47 -24.68
N PRO A 490 6.55 -8.57 -25.11
CA PRO A 490 6.33 -7.14 -24.97
C PRO A 490 5.21 -6.66 -25.89
N ARG A 491 4.38 -5.72 -25.46
CA ARG A 491 3.30 -5.17 -26.29
C ARG A 491 2.83 -3.79 -25.86
N PHE A 492 2.10 -3.12 -26.74
CA PHE A 492 1.34 -1.91 -26.43
C PHE A 492 -0.06 -1.98 -27.04
N ALA A 493 -0.94 -1.05 -26.69
CA ALA A 493 -2.27 -0.97 -27.30
C ALA A 493 -2.47 0.34 -28.05
N ALA A 494 -2.92 0.28 -29.30
CA ALA A 494 -3.41 1.43 -30.05
C ALA A 494 -4.92 1.58 -29.82
N ILE A 495 -5.32 2.76 -29.36
CA ILE A 495 -6.72 3.09 -29.05
C ILE A 495 -7.26 4.00 -30.14
N ARG A 496 -8.36 3.57 -30.75
CA ARG A 496 -9.02 4.29 -31.84
C ARG A 496 -10.45 4.64 -31.50
N LEU A 497 -10.95 5.69 -32.15
CA LEU A 497 -12.34 6.12 -32.06
C LEU A 497 -12.95 6.16 -33.47
N THR A 498 -14.03 5.42 -33.67
CA THR A 498 -14.80 5.46 -34.93
C THR A 498 -15.66 6.72 -35.02
N GLU A 499 -16.17 7.03 -36.21
CA GLU A 499 -17.09 8.15 -36.42
C GLU A 499 -18.40 8.00 -35.62
N ASP A 500 -18.85 6.75 -35.41
CA ASP A 500 -20.01 6.42 -34.57
C ASP A 500 -19.74 6.54 -33.06
N GLY A 501 -18.54 6.97 -32.67
CA GLY A 501 -18.15 7.12 -31.27
C GLY A 501 -17.84 5.78 -30.58
N ILE A 502 -17.52 4.72 -31.34
CA ILE A 502 -17.16 3.42 -30.79
C ILE A 502 -15.65 3.37 -30.55
N TRP A 503 -15.26 2.94 -29.35
CA TRP A 503 -13.85 2.73 -29.00
C TRP A 503 -13.37 1.38 -29.53
N ARG A 504 -12.20 1.38 -30.16
CA ARG A 504 -11.51 0.17 -30.62
C ARG A 504 -10.13 0.08 -29.99
N VAL A 505 -9.69 -1.14 -29.73
CA VAL A 505 -8.41 -1.44 -29.09
C VAL A 505 -7.67 -2.47 -29.92
N GLU A 506 -6.51 -2.09 -30.45
CA GLU A 506 -5.61 -2.97 -31.19
C GLU A 506 -4.39 -3.24 -30.31
N THR A 507 -4.16 -4.50 -29.91
CA THR A 507 -2.98 -4.87 -29.14
C THR A 507 -1.86 -5.30 -30.09
N HIS A 508 -0.71 -4.64 -29.98
CA HIS A 508 0.45 -4.84 -30.85
C HIS A 508 1.57 -5.56 -30.08
N PRO A 509 1.68 -6.89 -30.17
CA PRO A 509 2.83 -7.61 -29.65
C PRO A 509 4.08 -7.28 -30.49
N LEU A 510 5.19 -7.01 -29.82
CA LEU A 510 6.48 -7.01 -30.47
C LEU A 510 6.81 -8.44 -30.86
N ARG A 511 6.94 -8.66 -32.16
CA ARG A 511 7.56 -9.88 -32.65
C ARG A 511 9.00 -9.91 -32.11
N PRO A 512 9.53 -11.09 -31.74
CA PRO A 512 10.96 -11.23 -31.53
C PRO A 512 11.67 -10.60 -32.72
N ALA A 513 12.71 -9.80 -32.47
CA ALA A 513 13.56 -9.34 -33.56
C ALA A 513 13.92 -10.58 -34.36
N ARG A 514 13.44 -10.70 -35.61
CA ARG A 514 13.72 -11.86 -36.46
C ARG A 514 15.20 -12.12 -36.33
N GLY A 515 15.57 -13.23 -35.71
CA GLY A 515 16.96 -13.52 -35.39
C GLY A 515 17.76 -13.39 -36.67
N GLY A 516 18.52 -12.30 -36.77
CA GLY A 516 19.48 -12.15 -37.84
C GLY A 516 20.43 -13.33 -37.76
N ALA A 517 20.51 -14.09 -38.84
CA ALA A 517 21.63 -14.94 -39.23
C ALA A 517 21.92 -16.26 -38.50
N ALA A 518 21.20 -16.68 -37.45
CA ALA A 518 21.50 -18.00 -36.84
C ALA A 518 20.85 -19.21 -37.57
N ALA A 519 19.71 -19.01 -38.24
CA ALA A 519 19.00 -20.12 -38.90
C ALA A 519 19.48 -20.40 -40.35
N GLU A 520 20.05 -19.43 -41.06
CA GLU A 520 20.55 -19.65 -42.44
C GLU A 520 21.92 -20.36 -42.48
N MET A 521 22.72 -20.30 -41.40
CA MET A 521 23.96 -21.10 -41.33
C MET A 521 23.72 -22.60 -41.13
N SER A 522 22.58 -23.00 -40.54
CA SER A 522 22.25 -24.43 -40.39
C SER A 522 21.72 -25.05 -41.69
N SER A 523 21.10 -24.27 -42.59
CA SER A 523 20.65 -24.79 -43.89
C SER A 523 21.76 -24.75 -44.95
N ALA A 524 22.73 -23.84 -44.85
CA ALA A 524 23.89 -23.82 -45.73
C ALA A 524 24.89 -24.96 -45.45
N ALA A 525 25.00 -25.42 -44.19
CA ALA A 525 25.85 -26.57 -43.83
C ALA A 525 25.24 -27.93 -44.25
N ALA A 526 23.92 -28.02 -44.42
CA ALA A 526 23.23 -29.22 -44.88
C ALA A 526 23.13 -29.34 -46.42
N ALA A 527 23.59 -28.32 -47.17
CA ALA A 527 23.64 -28.33 -48.63
C ALA A 527 25.05 -28.59 -49.19
N VAL A 528 26.03 -28.88 -48.33
CA VAL A 528 27.42 -29.23 -48.70
C VAL A 528 27.87 -30.56 -48.07
N SER A 529 26.92 -31.36 -47.58
CA SER A 529 27.10 -32.79 -47.25
C SER A 529 26.12 -33.61 -48.06
#